data_AF-A0A1X7LT62-F1
#
_entry.id   AF-A0A1X7LT62-F1
#
_cell.length_a   1.000
_cell.length_b   1.000
_cell.length_c   1.000
_cell.angle_alpha   90.00
_cell.angle_beta   90.00
_cell.angle_gamma   90.00
#
_symmetry.space_group_name_H-M   'P 1'
#
loop_
_entity.id
_entity.type
_entity.pdbx_description
1 polymer ?
#
loop_
_entity_poly.entity_id
_entity_poly.type
_entity_poly.pdbx_seq_one_letter_code
_entity_poly.pdbx_strand_id
1 'polypeptide(L)'
;MLMPFLKNVKRGAHCPINHSDKAENHRTVTLGGVRRFGLPRRSRVYIVWLSLMSAGAAHADPDLLQLDVDGNIAYQAAAPHNERTFTREELLAMPVHAIRSSTNWTGSELWEGPLLTDVLKKAGIRGSTIRVFAYDDYSQEIPLAFIKKYEPILAYRENGRELTLKDFGPLFIIFPRDEYHRELSTISNTRRFVFQVRRIEVK
;
A
#
# COMPACT_ATOMS: atom_id res chain seq x y z
N MET A 1 -31.23 -28.32 -36.04
CA MET A 1 -31.55 -29.75 -35.86
C MET A 1 -30.77 -30.25 -34.63
N LEU A 2 -31.52 -30.68 -33.61
CA LEU A 2 -31.16 -31.47 -32.41
C LEU A 2 -30.05 -31.04 -31.41
N MET A 3 -30.52 -30.51 -30.27
CA MET A 3 -30.16 -30.88 -28.87
C MET A 3 -30.33 -32.40 -28.61
N PRO A 4 -29.83 -33.09 -27.53
CA PRO A 4 -30.05 -32.72 -26.10
C PRO A 4 -29.11 -33.27 -24.96
N PHE A 5 -29.08 -32.53 -23.84
CA PHE A 5 -29.51 -32.90 -22.46
C PHE A 5 -29.07 -34.22 -21.76
N LEU A 6 -28.54 -34.11 -20.52
CA LEU A 6 -28.78 -34.93 -19.29
C LEU A 6 -27.81 -34.47 -18.17
N LYS A 7 -28.19 -33.79 -17.07
CA LYS A 7 -28.88 -34.19 -15.80
C LYS A 7 -28.31 -35.40 -15.05
N ASN A 8 -27.76 -35.18 -13.84
CA ASN A 8 -28.14 -35.77 -12.53
C ASN A 8 -27.11 -35.40 -11.41
N VAL A 9 -27.44 -34.83 -10.22
CA VAL A 9 -28.25 -35.34 -9.05
C VAL A 9 -27.40 -36.37 -8.24
N LYS A 10 -27.06 -36.28 -6.92
CA LYS A 10 -27.83 -36.10 -5.66
C LYS A 10 -26.89 -36.17 -4.42
N ARG A 11 -27.07 -35.33 -3.37
CA ARG A 11 -27.59 -35.60 -1.98
C ARG A 11 -26.65 -36.16 -0.88
N GLY A 12 -26.79 -35.56 0.32
CA GLY A 12 -26.61 -36.16 1.67
C GLY A 12 -25.45 -35.53 2.46
N ALA A 13 -25.52 -35.20 3.76
CA ALA A 13 -26.46 -35.46 4.85
C ALA A 13 -26.11 -34.51 6.04
N HIS A 14 -27.10 -33.86 6.67
CA HIS A 14 -27.54 -34.03 8.07
C HIS A 14 -26.62 -33.51 9.22
N CYS A 15 -27.19 -32.56 9.97
CA CYS A 15 -26.89 -32.12 11.34
C CYS A 15 -27.21 -33.27 12.36
N PRO A 16 -26.87 -33.21 13.67
CA PRO A 16 -27.50 -32.22 14.57
C PRO A 16 -26.80 -31.86 15.93
N ILE A 17 -27.23 -30.71 16.48
CA ILE A 17 -27.62 -30.34 17.88
C ILE A 17 -26.82 -30.64 19.17
N ASN A 18 -27.09 -29.75 20.15
CA ASN A 18 -26.91 -29.74 21.62
C ASN A 18 -25.69 -28.95 22.13
N HIS A 19 -25.77 -28.13 23.18
CA HIS A 19 -26.75 -28.00 24.26
C HIS A 19 -26.64 -26.58 24.87
N SER A 20 -27.75 -25.88 25.05
CA SER A 20 -27.86 -24.80 26.06
C SER A 20 -28.22 -25.46 27.38
N ASP A 21 -27.58 -25.05 28.48
CA ASP A 21 -28.11 -25.31 29.81
C ASP A 21 -28.02 -24.07 30.70
N LYS A 22 -29.15 -23.80 31.34
CA LYS A 22 -29.41 -22.79 32.36
C LYS A 22 -28.90 -23.28 33.72
N ALA A 23 -28.78 -22.32 34.65
CA ALA A 23 -29.08 -22.39 36.11
C ALA A 23 -27.94 -21.70 36.88
N GLU A 24 -28.10 -21.07 38.03
CA GLU A 24 -29.22 -20.56 38.80
C GLU A 24 -28.52 -19.82 39.97
N ASN A 25 -29.00 -18.62 40.27
CA ASN A 25 -28.77 -17.86 41.49
C ASN A 25 -28.97 -18.71 42.76
N HIS A 26 -28.22 -18.48 43.85
CA HIS A 26 -28.80 -18.43 45.20
C HIS A 26 -27.82 -17.99 46.32
N ARG A 27 -28.29 -16.98 47.07
CA ARG A 27 -28.25 -16.79 48.54
C ARG A 27 -27.01 -16.14 49.19
N THR A 28 -27.27 -14.88 49.54
CA THR A 28 -26.93 -14.11 50.75
C THR A 28 -26.94 -14.91 52.08
N VAL A 29 -26.18 -14.44 53.09
CA VAL A 29 -26.65 -14.01 54.44
C VAL A 29 -25.46 -13.76 55.42
N THR A 30 -25.28 -12.48 55.81
CA THR A 30 -25.01 -11.86 57.16
C THR A 30 -23.90 -12.38 58.10
N LEU A 31 -23.36 -11.68 59.13
CA LEU A 31 -23.34 -10.32 59.69
C LEU A 31 -22.29 -10.37 60.83
N GLY A 32 -21.67 -9.23 61.19
CA GLY A 32 -20.93 -9.03 62.44
C GLY A 32 -19.77 -8.07 62.21
N GLY A 33 -19.89 -6.76 62.48
CA GLY A 33 -19.71 -6.16 63.81
C GLY A 33 -18.21 -5.98 64.07
N VAL A 34 -17.62 -4.84 64.43
CA VAL A 34 -18.03 -3.69 65.25
C VAL A 34 -17.01 -2.55 65.01
N ARG A 35 -17.52 -1.30 64.96
CA ARG A 35 -16.97 0.02 65.39
C ARG A 35 -15.49 0.06 65.84
N ARG A 36 -14.63 1.03 65.51
CA ARG A 36 -14.74 2.51 65.61
C ARG A 36 -13.34 3.07 65.29
N PHE A 37 -13.24 4.29 64.74
CA PHE A 37 -12.27 5.37 65.05
C PHE A 37 -12.02 6.22 63.82
N GLY A 38 -12.29 7.53 63.95
CA GLY A 38 -12.18 8.49 62.86
C GLY A 38 -10.76 9.00 62.64
N LEU A 39 -10.59 9.72 61.53
CA LEU A 39 -9.71 10.88 61.32
C LEU A 39 -10.05 11.54 59.96
N PRO A 40 -9.82 12.85 59.77
CA PRO A 40 -10.54 13.65 58.80
C PRO A 40 -9.89 13.75 57.41
N ARG A 41 -10.75 13.83 56.39
CA ARG A 41 -10.69 14.64 55.17
C ARG A 41 -9.32 15.25 54.81
N ARG A 42 -8.51 14.55 53.99
CA ARG A 42 -7.50 15.15 53.10
C ARG A 42 -7.36 14.36 51.78
N SER A 43 -7.78 15.02 50.71
CA SER A 43 -7.19 15.01 49.36
C SER A 43 -6.86 13.67 48.69
N ARG A 44 -7.81 13.13 47.91
CA ARG A 44 -7.49 12.20 46.82
C ARG A 44 -6.95 13.00 45.63
N VAL A 45 -5.64 13.15 45.55
CA VAL A 45 -4.98 13.56 44.30
C VAL A 45 -5.05 12.38 43.35
N TYR A 46 -5.90 12.48 42.33
CA TYR A 46 -5.92 11.53 41.23
C TYR A 46 -4.71 11.85 40.33
N ILE A 47 -3.64 11.04 40.43
CA ILE A 47 -2.57 11.05 39.42
C ILE A 47 -3.16 10.38 38.18
N VAL A 48 -3.66 11.21 37.26
CA VAL A 48 -4.00 10.79 35.90
C VAL A 48 -2.66 10.49 35.20
N TRP A 49 -2.38 9.21 35.00
CA TRP A 49 -1.36 8.77 34.07
C TRP A 49 -1.82 9.13 32.66
N LEU A 50 -1.46 10.32 32.19
CA LEU A 50 -1.62 10.69 30.80
C LEU A 50 -0.56 9.92 30.01
N SER A 51 -0.93 8.70 29.58
CA SER A 51 -0.14 7.93 28.62
C SER A 51 -0.04 8.74 27.34
N LEU A 52 1.07 9.45 27.18
CA LEU A 52 1.46 10.06 25.92
C LEU A 52 1.69 8.93 24.94
N MET A 53 0.66 8.61 24.15
CA MET A 53 0.78 7.78 22.97
C MET A 53 1.63 8.56 21.97
N SER A 54 2.95 8.41 22.07
CA SER A 54 3.87 8.83 21.02
C SER A 54 3.56 8.00 19.79
N ALA A 55 2.68 8.52 18.93
CA ALA A 55 2.58 8.08 17.56
C ALA A 55 3.95 8.33 16.93
N GLY A 56 4.75 7.27 16.82
CA GLY A 56 6.01 7.32 16.09
C GLY A 56 5.69 7.60 14.63
N ALA A 57 5.80 8.86 14.22
CA ALA A 57 5.82 9.20 12.81
C ALA A 57 7.10 8.57 12.24
N ALA A 58 6.95 7.53 11.42
CA ALA A 58 8.02 7.13 10.52
C ALA A 58 8.27 8.34 9.61
N HIS A 59 9.38 9.04 9.86
CA HIS A 59 9.77 10.18 9.03
C HIS A 59 10.28 9.61 7.70
N ALA A 60 9.64 10.02 6.60
CA ALA A 60 10.23 9.82 5.28
C ALA A 60 11.57 10.58 5.24
N ASP A 61 12.61 9.92 4.75
CA ASP A 61 13.90 10.56 4.53
C ASP A 61 13.80 11.38 3.23
N PRO A 62 13.76 12.72 3.30
CA PRO A 62 13.53 13.56 2.14
C PRO A 62 14.62 13.38 1.07
N ASP A 63 15.82 12.95 1.44
CA ASP A 63 16.92 12.76 0.51
C ASP A 63 16.75 11.50 -0.37
N LEU A 64 15.83 10.60 -0.01
CA LEU A 64 15.59 9.37 -0.77
C LEU A 64 14.54 9.52 -1.87
N LEU A 65 13.70 10.56 -1.85
CA LEU A 65 12.67 10.76 -2.88
C LEU A 65 13.29 11.32 -4.16
N GLN A 66 13.98 10.46 -4.90
CA GLN A 66 14.66 10.74 -6.15
C GLN A 66 14.40 9.61 -7.15
N LEU A 67 14.47 9.93 -8.45
CA LEU A 67 14.40 8.94 -9.52
C LEU A 67 15.49 9.19 -10.56
N ASP A 68 16.33 8.20 -10.82
CA ASP A 68 17.28 8.24 -11.93
C ASP A 68 16.65 7.61 -13.18
N VAL A 69 16.79 8.28 -14.33
CA VAL A 69 16.30 7.79 -15.62
C VAL A 69 17.43 7.86 -16.64
N ASP A 70 17.72 6.74 -17.28
CA ASP A 70 18.83 6.62 -18.24
C ASP A 70 18.46 5.77 -19.46
N GLY A 71 19.45 5.52 -20.32
CA GLY A 71 19.31 4.71 -21.52
C GLY A 71 18.91 5.56 -22.72
N ASN A 72 17.93 5.10 -23.49
CA ASN A 72 17.49 5.76 -24.72
C ASN A 72 16.58 6.96 -24.43
N ILE A 73 17.17 8.03 -23.90
CA ILE A 73 16.51 9.30 -23.61
C ILE A 73 17.13 10.45 -24.42
N ALA A 74 16.32 11.46 -24.73
CA ALA A 74 16.72 12.66 -25.46
C ALA A 74 17.44 13.69 -24.58
N TYR A 75 17.44 13.49 -23.25
CA TYR A 75 18.04 14.41 -22.30
C TYR A 75 19.56 14.47 -22.46
N GLN A 76 20.09 15.65 -22.75
CA GLN A 76 21.53 15.90 -22.77
C GLN A 76 21.92 16.52 -21.43
N ALA A 77 22.37 15.69 -20.50
CA ALA A 77 23.22 16.17 -19.42
C ALA A 77 24.63 16.43 -19.98
N ALA A 78 25.46 17.21 -19.28
CA ALA A 78 26.87 17.39 -19.62
C ALA A 78 27.73 16.09 -19.44
N ALA A 79 27.08 14.94 -19.19
CA ALA A 79 27.68 13.65 -18.85
C ALA A 79 27.76 12.70 -20.06
N PRO A 80 28.69 11.72 -20.05
CA PRO A 80 28.94 10.81 -21.18
C PRO A 80 27.80 9.82 -21.48
N HIS A 81 26.83 9.67 -20.58
CA HIS A 81 25.62 8.89 -20.78
C HIS A 81 24.39 9.80 -20.64
N ASN A 82 23.35 9.55 -21.44
CA ASN A 82 22.08 10.26 -21.32
C ASN A 82 21.39 9.78 -20.04
N GLU A 83 21.67 10.46 -18.94
CA GLU A 83 21.09 10.22 -17.62
C GLU A 83 20.42 11.50 -17.12
N ARG A 84 19.26 11.33 -16.51
CA ARG A 84 18.47 12.39 -15.90
C ARG A 84 18.02 11.95 -14.53
N THR A 85 18.41 12.73 -13.52
CA THR A 85 17.90 12.58 -12.16
C THR A 85 16.74 13.55 -11.94
N PHE A 86 15.61 13.03 -11.44
CA PHE A 86 14.51 13.84 -10.92
C PHE A 86 14.66 14.00 -9.40
N THR A 87 14.80 15.25 -8.95
CA THR A 87 14.85 15.55 -7.51
C THR A 87 13.47 15.43 -6.88
N ARG A 88 13.43 15.42 -5.54
CA ARG A 88 12.19 15.47 -4.76
C ARG A 88 11.29 16.61 -5.19
N GLU A 89 11.84 17.80 -5.31
CA GLU A 89 11.10 19.01 -5.70
C GLU A 89 10.51 18.85 -7.10
N GLU A 90 11.27 18.27 -8.04
CA GLU A 90 10.78 18.05 -9.40
C GLU A 90 9.65 17.03 -9.47
N LEU A 91 9.71 15.97 -8.66
CA LEU A 91 8.67 14.93 -8.56
C LEU A 91 7.40 15.50 -7.92
N LEU A 92 7.54 16.25 -6.83
CA LEU A 92 6.42 16.86 -6.11
C LEU A 92 5.77 18.03 -6.87
N ALA A 93 6.49 18.66 -7.79
CA ALA A 93 5.96 19.71 -8.65
C ALA A 93 5.16 19.17 -9.86
N MET A 94 5.20 17.85 -10.12
CA MET A 94 4.43 17.26 -11.21
C MET A 94 2.93 17.18 -10.86
N PRO A 95 2.02 17.15 -11.86
CA PRO A 95 0.60 16.92 -11.61
C PRO A 95 0.39 15.63 -10.80
N VAL A 96 -0.34 15.74 -9.69
CA VAL A 96 -0.60 14.60 -8.80
C VAL A 96 -1.88 13.89 -9.25
N HIS A 97 -1.79 12.58 -9.39
CA HIS A 97 -2.90 11.68 -9.66
C HIS A 97 -3.13 10.77 -8.47
N ALA A 98 -4.39 10.39 -8.26
CA ALA A 98 -4.79 9.51 -7.18
C ALA A 98 -5.46 8.26 -7.75
N ILE A 99 -5.00 7.08 -7.34
CA ILE A 99 -5.58 5.79 -7.71
C ILE A 99 -5.93 5.02 -6.43
N ARG A 100 -7.15 4.50 -6.36
CA ARG A 100 -7.52 3.53 -5.33
C ARG A 100 -7.31 2.12 -5.87
N SER A 101 -6.40 1.37 -5.28
CA SER A 101 -6.05 0.03 -5.79
C SER A 101 -5.52 -0.88 -4.69
N SER A 102 -5.89 -2.16 -4.77
CA SER A 102 -5.21 -3.23 -4.04
C SER A 102 -3.89 -3.64 -4.69
N THR A 103 -2.98 -4.18 -3.88
CA THR A 103 -1.73 -4.80 -4.33
C THR A 103 -1.66 -6.24 -3.84
N ASN A 104 -0.54 -6.95 -4.05
CA ASN A 104 -0.34 -8.27 -3.43
C ASN A 104 0.05 -8.18 -1.94
N TRP A 105 0.41 -6.99 -1.47
CA TRP A 105 0.88 -6.76 -0.11
C TRP A 105 -0.12 -5.97 0.74
N THR A 106 -1.03 -5.23 0.09
CA THR A 106 -1.96 -4.30 0.74
C THR A 106 -3.40 -4.52 0.27
N GLY A 107 -4.35 -4.07 1.09
CA GLY A 107 -5.75 -3.93 0.70
C GLY A 107 -5.95 -2.80 -0.31
N SER A 108 -7.21 -2.39 -0.53
CA SER A 108 -7.54 -1.29 -1.43
C SER A 108 -7.28 0.06 -0.74
N GLU A 109 -6.08 0.60 -0.99
CA GLU A 109 -5.57 1.86 -0.43
C GLU A 109 -5.58 3.00 -1.46
N LEU A 110 -5.51 4.24 -0.98
CA LEU A 110 -5.36 5.43 -1.82
C LEU A 110 -3.89 5.71 -2.09
N TRP A 111 -3.47 5.67 -3.35
CA TRP A 111 -2.10 5.95 -3.78
C TRP A 111 -2.04 7.28 -4.51
N GLU A 112 -1.02 8.09 -4.24
CA GLU A 112 -0.86 9.40 -4.88
C GLU A 112 0.56 9.60 -5.43
N GLY A 113 0.64 10.16 -6.64
CA GLY A 113 1.88 10.52 -7.32
C GLY A 113 1.65 10.93 -8.78
N PRO A 114 2.69 11.32 -9.52
CA PRO A 114 2.55 11.63 -10.94
C PRO A 114 2.22 10.40 -11.76
N LEU A 115 1.61 10.62 -12.93
CA LEU A 115 1.53 9.58 -13.95
C LEU A 115 2.93 9.18 -14.39
N LEU A 116 3.19 7.87 -14.46
CA LEU A 116 4.48 7.36 -14.94
C LEU A 116 4.74 7.82 -16.38
N THR A 117 3.70 7.98 -17.21
CA THR A 117 3.82 8.52 -18.57
C THR A 117 4.37 9.95 -18.59
N ASP A 118 4.00 10.79 -17.63
CA ASP A 118 4.44 12.19 -17.58
C ASP A 118 5.89 12.31 -17.12
N VAL A 119 6.29 11.49 -16.14
CA VAL A 119 7.69 11.37 -15.71
C VAL A 119 8.58 10.96 -16.90
N LEU A 120 8.18 9.91 -17.61
CA LEU A 120 8.92 9.41 -18.78
C LEU A 120 8.93 10.44 -19.93
N LYS A 121 7.81 11.12 -20.19
CA LYS A 121 7.73 12.18 -21.19
C LYS A 121 8.68 13.34 -20.85
N LYS A 122 8.74 13.75 -19.58
CA LYS A 122 9.65 14.79 -19.09
C LYS A 122 11.12 14.38 -19.18
N ALA A 123 11.42 13.08 -19.09
CA ALA A 123 12.76 12.53 -19.37
C ALA A 123 13.11 12.51 -20.86
N GLY A 124 12.13 12.66 -21.76
CA GLY A 124 12.34 12.66 -23.20
C GLY A 124 12.66 11.28 -23.76
N ILE A 125 12.00 10.23 -23.25
CA ILE A 125 12.22 8.85 -23.69
C ILE A 125 12.04 8.65 -25.20
N ARG A 126 12.85 7.76 -25.79
CA ARG A 126 12.75 7.33 -27.20
C ARG A 126 12.63 5.81 -27.38
N GLY A 127 12.75 5.05 -26.29
CA GLY A 127 12.57 3.61 -26.27
C GLY A 127 11.11 3.16 -26.36
N SER A 128 10.92 1.84 -26.37
CA SER A 128 9.60 1.18 -26.40
C SER A 128 9.31 0.34 -25.16
N THR A 129 10.34 0.07 -24.37
CA THR A 129 10.29 -0.69 -23.13
C THR A 129 11.09 0.05 -22.06
N ILE A 130 10.65 -0.05 -20.82
CA ILE A 130 11.45 0.38 -19.68
C ILE A 130 11.83 -0.82 -18.81
N ARG A 131 12.97 -0.74 -18.15
CA ARG A 131 13.35 -1.62 -17.05
C ARG A 131 13.41 -0.80 -15.78
N VAL A 132 12.61 -1.19 -14.81
CA VAL A 132 12.51 -0.53 -13.51
C VAL A 132 13.41 -1.27 -12.53
N PHE A 133 14.18 -0.54 -11.73
CA PHE A 133 15.07 -1.07 -10.72
C PHE A 133 14.68 -0.55 -9.33
N ALA A 134 14.67 -1.45 -8.36
CA ALA A 134 14.42 -1.15 -6.97
C ALA A 134 15.72 -1.06 -6.14
N TYR A 135 15.61 -0.63 -4.88
CA TYR A 135 16.74 -0.59 -3.93
C TYR A 135 17.25 -1.98 -3.52
N ASP A 136 16.43 -3.02 -3.60
CA ASP A 136 16.79 -4.42 -3.30
C ASP A 136 17.34 -5.18 -4.53
N ASP A 137 17.73 -4.44 -5.57
CA ASP A 137 18.17 -4.96 -6.88
C ASP A 137 17.13 -5.79 -7.64
N TYR A 138 15.87 -5.82 -7.18
CA TYR A 138 14.78 -6.31 -8.01
C TYR A 138 14.64 -5.45 -9.26
N SER A 139 14.35 -6.09 -10.40
CA SER A 139 14.06 -5.37 -11.63
C SER A 139 12.98 -6.03 -12.46
N GLN A 140 12.20 -5.21 -13.15
CA GLN A 140 11.10 -5.67 -13.99
C GLN A 140 11.01 -4.86 -15.29
N GLU A 141 10.88 -5.57 -16.40
CA GLU A 141 10.62 -4.95 -17.70
C GLU A 141 9.13 -4.72 -17.92
N ILE A 142 8.82 -3.52 -18.42
CA ILE A 142 7.46 -3.05 -18.68
C ILE A 142 7.41 -2.40 -20.07
N PRO A 143 6.62 -2.94 -21.01
CA PRO A 143 6.41 -2.30 -22.31
C PRO A 143 5.69 -0.95 -22.14
N LEU A 144 6.10 0.07 -22.89
CA LEU A 144 5.41 1.37 -22.86
C LEU A 144 3.95 1.28 -23.27
N ALA A 145 3.60 0.36 -24.17
CA ALA A 145 2.20 0.11 -24.55
C ALA A 145 1.36 -0.35 -23.34
N PHE A 146 1.96 -1.08 -22.39
CA PHE A 146 1.28 -1.48 -21.16
C PHE A 146 1.08 -0.28 -20.23
N ILE A 147 2.10 0.56 -20.08
CA ILE A 147 2.03 1.80 -19.28
C ILE A 147 0.97 2.74 -19.85
N LYS A 148 0.94 2.93 -21.18
CA LYS A 148 -0.07 3.77 -21.85
C LYS A 148 -1.48 3.21 -21.71
N LYS A 149 -1.65 1.89 -21.61
CA LYS A 149 -2.97 1.26 -21.50
C LYS A 149 -3.58 1.41 -20.11
N TYR A 150 -2.77 1.26 -19.06
CA TYR A 150 -3.26 1.20 -17.67
C TYR A 150 -2.90 2.43 -16.84
N GLU A 151 -2.18 3.38 -17.43
CA GLU A 151 -1.85 4.69 -16.84
C GLU A 151 -1.41 4.63 -15.37
N PRO A 152 -0.38 3.82 -15.04
CA PRO A 152 0.08 3.71 -13.66
C PRO A 152 0.62 5.04 -13.15
N ILE A 153 0.51 5.22 -11.84
CA ILE A 153 1.19 6.30 -11.14
C ILE A 153 2.51 5.82 -10.54
N LEU A 154 3.46 6.73 -10.43
CA LEU A 154 4.66 6.57 -9.62
C LEU A 154 4.37 7.18 -8.24
N ALA A 155 3.79 6.37 -7.35
CA ALA A 155 3.29 6.82 -6.07
C ALA A 155 4.43 7.14 -5.09
N TYR A 156 4.28 8.25 -4.38
CA TYR A 156 5.11 8.63 -3.23
C TYR A 156 4.29 8.82 -1.95
N ARG A 157 2.96 8.65 -2.01
CA ARG A 157 2.07 8.58 -0.83
C ARG A 157 1.11 7.41 -0.87
N GLU A 158 0.80 6.90 0.31
CA GLU A 158 -0.27 5.96 0.62
C GLU A 158 -1.16 6.55 1.72
N ASN A 159 -2.46 6.69 1.44
CA ASN A 159 -3.46 7.26 2.36
C ASN A 159 -3.03 8.61 2.96
N GLY A 160 -2.46 9.48 2.13
CA GLY A 160 -1.98 10.81 2.52
C GLY A 160 -0.65 10.82 3.30
N ARG A 161 -0.02 9.66 3.54
CA ARG A 161 1.31 9.56 4.19
C ARG A 161 2.38 9.30 3.15
N GLU A 162 3.52 9.96 3.29
CA GLU A 162 4.69 9.74 2.42
C GLU A 162 5.26 8.34 2.65
N LEU A 163 5.65 7.67 1.57
CA LEU A 163 6.22 6.33 1.63
C LEU A 163 7.64 6.38 2.21
N THR A 164 7.99 5.39 3.01
CA THR A 164 9.35 5.23 3.57
C THR A 164 10.00 3.98 3.00
N LEU A 165 11.33 3.83 3.07
CA LEU A 165 11.99 2.59 2.64
C LEU A 165 11.42 1.33 3.33
N LYS A 166 10.92 1.45 4.57
CA LYS A 166 10.30 0.34 5.30
C LYS A 166 8.89 0.02 4.79
N ASP A 167 8.23 1.00 4.19
CA ASP A 167 6.83 0.98 3.77
C ASP A 167 6.74 1.28 2.26
N PHE A 168 7.30 0.39 1.43
CA PHE A 168 7.23 0.40 -0.04
C PHE A 168 7.90 1.59 -0.78
N GLY A 169 8.36 2.60 -0.05
CA GLY A 169 8.92 3.84 -0.60
C GLY A 169 10.39 3.74 -0.98
N PRO A 170 10.99 4.82 -1.53
CA PRO A 170 10.41 6.16 -1.67
C PRO A 170 9.38 6.27 -2.80
N LEU A 171 9.45 5.36 -3.78
CA LEU A 171 8.59 5.35 -4.97
C LEU A 171 8.01 3.96 -5.22
N PHE A 172 6.74 3.88 -5.59
CA PHE A 172 6.05 2.63 -5.91
C PHE A 172 5.23 2.78 -7.20
N ILE A 173 5.45 1.92 -8.19
CA ILE A 173 4.58 1.85 -9.37
C ILE A 173 3.25 1.18 -8.99
N ILE A 174 2.17 1.95 -9.09
CA ILE A 174 0.81 1.50 -8.81
C ILE A 174 -0.02 1.55 -10.08
N PHE A 175 -0.58 0.40 -10.47
CA PHE A 175 -1.60 0.30 -11.51
C PHE A 175 -2.99 0.24 -10.88
N PRO A 176 -4.06 0.63 -11.60
CA PRO A 176 -5.44 0.49 -11.15
C PRO A 176 -5.92 -0.98 -11.19
N ARG A 177 -5.36 -1.83 -10.32
CA ARG A 177 -5.61 -3.28 -10.28
C ARG A 177 -7.10 -3.60 -10.13
N ASP A 178 -7.77 -2.86 -9.26
CA ASP A 178 -9.16 -3.12 -8.89
C ASP A 178 -10.11 -2.88 -10.08
N GLU A 179 -9.79 -1.90 -10.95
CA GLU A 179 -10.54 -1.59 -12.17
C GLU A 179 -10.30 -2.64 -13.27
N TYR A 180 -9.04 -3.08 -13.45
CA TYR A 180 -8.65 -4.07 -14.46
C TYR A 180 -8.28 -5.42 -13.84
N HIS A 181 -9.15 -5.94 -12.97
CA HIS A 181 -8.84 -7.08 -12.12
C HIS A 181 -8.44 -8.34 -12.90
N ARG A 182 -9.09 -8.61 -14.05
CA ARG A 182 -8.85 -9.82 -14.85
C ARG A 182 -7.43 -9.81 -15.43
N GLU A 183 -6.96 -8.66 -15.89
CA GLU A 183 -5.67 -8.50 -16.52
C GLU A 183 -4.56 -8.32 -15.48
N LEU A 184 -4.74 -7.41 -14.53
CA LEU A 184 -3.69 -6.97 -13.61
C LEU A 184 -3.45 -7.94 -12.43
N SER A 185 -4.36 -8.86 -12.14
CA SER A 185 -4.20 -9.86 -11.07
C SER A 185 -3.45 -11.13 -11.49
N THR A 186 -3.00 -11.23 -12.74
CA THR A 186 -2.16 -12.36 -13.17
C THR A 186 -0.76 -12.26 -12.54
N ILE A 187 -0.14 -13.41 -12.24
CA ILE A 187 1.21 -13.48 -11.63
C ILE A 187 2.22 -12.64 -12.42
N SER A 188 2.17 -12.71 -13.75
CA SER A 188 3.08 -11.96 -14.63
C SER A 188 2.89 -10.44 -14.54
N ASN A 189 1.66 -9.96 -14.38
CA ASN A 189 1.38 -8.53 -14.32
C ASN A 189 1.58 -7.97 -12.92
N THR A 190 1.31 -8.73 -11.87
CA THR A 190 1.52 -8.22 -10.50
C THR A 190 2.99 -7.95 -10.18
N ARG A 191 3.93 -8.65 -10.84
CA ARG A 191 5.38 -8.35 -10.77
C ARG A 191 5.75 -6.94 -11.22
N ARG A 192 4.89 -6.28 -12.01
CA ARG A 192 5.13 -4.90 -12.49
C ARG A 192 4.84 -3.83 -11.43
N PHE A 193 4.22 -4.20 -10.32
CA PHE A 193 4.06 -3.33 -9.16
C PHE A 193 5.38 -3.34 -8.39
N VAL A 194 6.33 -2.52 -8.86
CA VAL A 194 7.67 -2.42 -8.28
C VAL A 194 7.64 -1.36 -7.19
N PHE A 195 7.83 -1.77 -5.93
CA PHE A 195 8.06 -0.87 -4.80
C PHE A 195 9.56 -0.54 -4.67
N GLN A 196 9.90 0.47 -3.86
CA GLN A 196 11.28 0.93 -3.66
C GLN A 196 11.99 1.31 -4.98
N VAL A 197 11.28 1.90 -5.94
CA VAL A 197 11.87 2.29 -7.22
C VAL A 197 12.95 3.35 -7.01
N ARG A 198 14.13 3.11 -7.60
CA ARG A 198 15.25 4.07 -7.59
C ARG A 198 15.65 4.53 -8.99
N ARG A 199 15.52 3.65 -9.99
CA ARG A 199 16.06 3.89 -11.34
C ARG A 199 15.17 3.28 -12.41
N ILE A 200 15.08 3.96 -13.55
CA ILE A 200 14.42 3.46 -14.76
C ILE A 200 15.39 3.56 -15.95
N GLU A 201 15.69 2.41 -16.55
CA GLU A 201 16.44 2.33 -17.80
C GLU A 201 15.46 2.25 -18.97
N VAL A 202 15.67 3.08 -19.99
CA VAL A 202 14.86 3.12 -21.21
C VAL A 202 15.56 2.34 -22.32
N LYS A 203 14.86 1.39 -22.93
CA LYS A 203 15.36 0.54 -24.02
C LYS A 203 14.68 0.87 -25.36
#